data_AF-A0A967PSC9-F1
#
_entry.id   AF-A0A967PSC9-F1
#
_cell.length_a   1.000
_cell.length_b   1.000
_cell.length_c   1.000
_cell.angle_alpha   90.00
_cell.angle_beta   90.00
_cell.angle_gamma   90.00
#
_symmetry.space_group_name_H-M   'P 1'
#
loop_
_entity.id
_entity.type
_entity.pdbx_description
1 polymer ?
#
loop_
_entity_poly.entity_id
_entity_poly.type
_entity_poly.pdbx_seq_one_letter_code
_entity_poly.pdbx_strand_id
1 'polypeptide(L)' 'MNAITKAIEKMVEHNLMAAEGVKTAEKFFIKSIKLTPEGRRTAKKLIGAQQRLPIVVKKSKKHA' A
#
# COMPACT_ATOMS: atom_id res chain seq x y z
N MET A 1 -10.12 -13.15 -3.37
CA MET A 1 -9.43 -12.07 -4.11
C MET A 1 -7.98 -12.01 -3.64
N ASN A 2 -7.01 -11.82 -4.54
CA ASN A 2 -5.58 -11.83 -4.22
C ASN A 2 -5.17 -10.57 -3.43
N ALA A 3 -4.48 -10.73 -2.29
CA ALA A 3 -4.06 -9.62 -1.43
C ALA A 3 -3.10 -8.64 -2.13
N ILE A 4 -2.25 -9.14 -3.04
CA ILE A 4 -1.29 -8.33 -3.80
C ILE A 4 -2.02 -7.38 -4.74
N THR A 5 -3.01 -7.87 -5.49
CA THR A 5 -3.80 -7.06 -6.44
C THR A 5 -4.50 -5.91 -5.72
N LYS A 6 -5.15 -6.20 -4.59
CA LYS A 6 -5.85 -5.19 -3.78
C LYS A 6 -4.89 -4.13 -3.21
N ALA A 7 -3.66 -4.54 -2.85
CA ALA A 7 -2.65 -3.60 -2.40
C ALA A 7 -2.18 -2.67 -3.53
N ILE A 8 -1.97 -3.21 -4.73
CA ILE A 8 -1.60 -2.41 -5.91
C ILE A 8 -2.72 -1.44 -6.27
N GLU A 9 -3.98 -1.89 -6.30
CA GLU A 9 -5.14 -1.02 -6.57
C GLU A 9 -5.18 0.18 -5.61
N LYS A 10 -5.00 -0.04 -4.30
CA LYS A 10 -4.90 1.05 -3.32
C LYS A 10 -3.72 1.98 -3.59
N MET A 11 -2.56 1.44 -3.94
CA MET A 11 -1.40 2.27 -4.25
C MET A 11 -1.62 3.15 -5.49
N VAL A 12 -2.41 2.66 -6.46
CA VAL A 12 -2.84 3.43 -7.63
C VAL A 12 -3.86 4.49 -7.24
N GLU A 13 -4.85 4.17 -6.40
CA GLU A 13 -5.83 5.13 -5.85
C GLU A 13 -5.13 6.28 -5.11
N HIS A 14 -4.03 5.99 -4.40
CA HIS A 14 -3.21 6.98 -3.70
C HIS A 14 -2.14 7.67 -4.57
N ASN A 15 -2.15 7.51 -5.89
CA ASN A 15 -1.18 8.12 -6.82
C ASN A 15 0.30 7.73 -6.57
N LEU A 16 0.56 6.65 -5.83
CA LEU A 16 1.92 6.15 -5.57
C LEU A 16 2.41 5.23 -6.69
N MET A 17 1.49 4.61 -7.42
CA MET A 17 1.78 3.75 -8.56
C MET A 17 0.89 4.08 -9.75
N ALA A 18 1.41 3.82 -10.95
CA ALA A 18 0.62 3.73 -12.16
C ALA A 18 0.64 2.28 -12.64
N ALA A 19 -0.54 1.72 -12.88
CA ALA A 19 -0.72 0.39 -13.41
C ALA A 19 -1.21 0.46 -14.86
N GLU A 20 -0.61 -0.34 -15.72
CA GLU A 20 -1.03 -0.52 -17.12
C GLU A 20 -1.67 -1.89 -17.26
N GLY A 21 -2.80 -1.97 -17.96
CA GLY A 21 -3.56 -3.21 -18.06
C GLY A 21 -4.92 -3.03 -18.72
N VAL A 22 -5.75 -4.07 -18.64
CA VAL A 22 -7.10 -4.11 -19.20
C VAL A 22 -8.13 -4.13 -18.09
N LYS A 23 -8.99 -3.11 -18.04
CA LYS A 23 -10.11 -3.05 -17.11
C LYS A 23 -11.32 -3.72 -17.76
N THR A 24 -11.79 -4.81 -17.17
CA THR A 24 -13.04 -5.46 -17.56
C THR A 24 -14.17 -5.07 -16.60
N ALA A 25 -15.39 -5.51 -16.90
CA ALA A 25 -16.54 -5.31 -16.01
C ALA A 25 -16.35 -5.95 -14.62
N GLU A 26 -15.54 -7.00 -14.53
CA GLU A 26 -15.34 -7.76 -13.29
C GLU A 26 -14.10 -7.33 -12.50
N LYS A 27 -12.97 -7.06 -13.18
CA LYS A 27 -11.68 -6.78 -12.53
C LYS A 27 -10.69 -6.09 -13.45
N PHE A 28 -9.63 -5.55 -12.85
CA PHE A 28 -8.51 -4.96 -13.58
C PHE A 28 -7.38 -5.98 -13.74
N PHE A 29 -7.08 -6.34 -14.99
CA PHE A 29 -5.96 -7.22 -15.35
C PHE A 29 -4.69 -6.38 -15.55
N ILE A 30 -3.88 -6.33 -14.51
CA ILE A 30 -2.63 -5.57 -14.49
C ILE A 30 -1.57 -6.32 -15.31
N LYS A 31 -1.01 -5.63 -16.32
CA LYS A 31 0.09 -6.13 -17.17
C LYS A 31 1.44 -5.65 -16.67
N SER A 32 1.53 -4.38 -16.26
CA SER A 32 2.76 -3.77 -15.75
C SER A 32 2.44 -2.72 -14.68
N ILE A 33 3.42 -2.44 -13.83
CA ILE A 33 3.34 -1.42 -12.78
C ILE A 33 4.60 -0.59 -12.75
N LYS A 34 4.45 0.71 -12.49
CA LYS A 34 5.56 1.65 -12.29
C LYS A 34 5.28 2.60 -11.13
N LEU A 35 6.33 2.99 -10.42
CA LEU A 35 6.23 4.05 -9.41
C LEU A 35 6.05 5.40 -10.10
N THR A 36 5.14 6.21 -9.57
CA THR A 36 5.07 7.64 -9.92
C THR A 36 6.25 8.39 -9.31
N PRO A 37 6.53 9.64 -9.71
CA PRO A 37 7.54 10.46 -9.04
C PRO A 37 7.26 10.62 -7.53
N GLU A 38 6.00 10.75 -7.14
CA GLU A 38 5.56 10.81 -5.75
C GLU A 38 5.83 9.49 -5.03
N GLY A 39 5.39 8.36 -5.61
CA GLY A 39 5.64 7.03 -5.06
C GLY A 39 7.12 6.73 -4.88
N ARG A 40 7.97 7.16 -5.83
CA ARG A 40 9.42 7.02 -5.73
C ARG A 40 10.00 7.85 -4.58
N ARG A 41 9.53 9.09 -4.37
CA ARG A 41 9.95 9.93 -3.25
C ARG A 41 9.52 9.33 -1.91
N THR A 42 8.27 8.85 -1.82
CA THR A 42 7.73 8.21 -0.62
C THR A 42 8.47 6.92 -0.30
N ALA A 43 8.70 6.06 -1.29
CA ALA A 43 9.48 4.83 -1.11
C ALA A 43 10.89 5.13 -0.57
N LYS A 44 11.59 6.12 -1.13
CA LYS A 44 12.91 6.54 -0.62
C LYS A 44 12.89 6.97 0.83
N LYS A 45 11.84 7.66 1.29
CA LYS A 45 11.70 8.08 2.70
C LYS A 45 11.45 6.90 3.64
N LEU A 46 10.84 5.82 3.16
CA LEU A 46 10.52 4.64 3.96
C LEU A 46 11.70 3.67 4.08
N ILE A 47 12.66 3.71 3.15
CA ILE A 47 13.88 2.88 3.24
C ILE A 47 14.65 3.25 4.51
N GLY A 48 14.87 2.27 5.39
CA GLY A 48 15.60 2.45 6.65
C GLY A 48 14.80 3.15 7.76
N ALA A 49 13.56 3.55 7.50
CA ALA A 49 12.71 4.20 8.50
C ALA A 49 11.83 3.17 9.24
N GLN A 50 12.09 2.97 10.53
CA GLN A 50 11.24 2.14 11.40
C GLN A 50 9.83 2.72 11.45
N GLN A 51 8.86 1.95 10.97
CA GLN A 51 7.46 2.35 11.06
C GLN A 51 6.93 2.10 12.47
N ARG A 52 6.14 3.05 12.98
CA ARG A 52 5.36 2.82 14.19
C ARG A 52 4.21 1.90 13.84
N LEU A 53 4.17 0.72 14.45
CA LEU A 53 3.03 -0.17 14.28
C LEU A 53 1.79 0.49 14.90
N PRO A 54 0.61 0.39 14.27
CA PRO A 54 -0.65 0.92 14.81
C PRO A 54 -1.17 0.02 15.94
N ILE A 55 -0.34 -0.26 16.94
CA ILE A 55 -0.71 -1.07 18.10
C ILE A 55 -1.40 -0.14 19.10
N VAL A 56 -2.71 -0.26 19.21
CA VAL A 56 -3.46 0.35 20.31
C VAL A 56 -3.17 -0.48 21.55
N VAL A 57 -2.20 -0.05 22.35
CA VAL A 57 -1.89 -0.70 23.64
C VAL A 57 -3.09 -0.45 24.56
N LYS A 58 -3.99 -1.44 24.71
CA LYS A 58 -4.98 -1.42 25.79
C LYS A 58 -4.18 -1.39 27.09
N LYS A 59 -4.33 -0.35 27.90
CA LYS A 59 -3.73 -0.29 29.25
C LYS A 59 -4.14 -1.57 29.98
N SER A 60 -3.20 -2.47 30.24
CA SER A 60 -3.45 -3.60 31.13
C SER A 60 -3.80 -3.02 32.50
N LYS A 61 -4.93 -3.44 33.07
CA LYS A 61 -5.23 -3.12 34.47
C LYS A 61 -4.09 -3.71 35.30
N LYS A 62 -3.30 -2.86 35.95
CA LYS A 62 -2.38 -3.31 36.99
C LYS A 62 -3.23 -3.90 38.10
N HIS A 63 -3.17 -5.21 38.30
CA HIS A 63 -3.57 -5.79 39.58
C HIS A 63 -2.48 -5.38 40.56
N ALA A 64 -2.85 -4.48 41.47
CA ALA A 64 -2.09 -4.12 42.66
C ALA A 64 -2.13 -5.28 43.65
#